data_AF-A0ABD2Y015-F1
#
_entry.id   AF-A0ABD2Y015-F1
#
_cell.length_a   1.000
_cell.length_b   1.000
_cell.length_c   1.000
_cell.angle_alpha   90.00
_cell.angle_beta   90.00
_cell.angle_gamma   90.00
#
_symmetry.space_group_name_H-M   'P 1'
#
loop_
_entity.id
_entity.type
_entity.pdbx_description
1 polymer ?
#
loop_
_entity_poly.entity_id
_entity_poly.type
_entity_poly.pdbx_seq_one_letter_code
_entity_poly.pdbx_strand_id
1 'polypeptide(L)'
;MLKSIALAMPSYVMSCFKIPKKLCEELSAKMMTFWWGGSDQERKIQWMKWAKLSEVKREGGLGFRDIQCFNLALLVKQVWRIITKQNHLVSKVLKSKYFPSESI
;
A
#
# COMPACT_ATOMS: atom_id res chain seq x y z
N MET A 1 2.68 16.97 -1.45
CA MET A 1 4.03 16.43 -1.75
C MET A 1 4.26 15.06 -1.13
N LEU A 2 4.22 14.87 0.20
CA LEU A 2 4.41 13.54 0.83
C LEU A 2 3.40 12.49 0.31
N LYS A 3 2.09 12.81 0.32
CA LYS A 3 1.06 11.91 -0.27
C LYS A 3 1.31 11.61 -1.75
N SER A 4 1.84 12.57 -2.50
CA SER A 4 2.04 12.46 -3.94
C SER A 4 3.24 11.58 -4.27
N ILE A 5 4.35 11.72 -3.55
CA ILE A 5 5.63 11.05 -3.82
C ILE A 5 5.71 9.71 -3.08
N ALA A 6 5.38 9.70 -1.79
CA ALA A 6 5.54 8.52 -0.95
C ALA A 6 4.46 7.45 -1.18
N LEU A 7 3.31 7.79 -1.77
CA LEU A 7 2.33 6.79 -2.22
C LEU A 7 2.58 6.32 -3.65
N ALA A 8 3.15 7.17 -4.52
CA ALA A 8 3.40 6.80 -5.92
C ALA A 8 4.55 5.80 -6.06
N MET A 9 5.69 6.02 -5.38
CA MET A 9 6.87 5.16 -5.51
C MET A 9 6.62 3.69 -5.13
N PRO A 10 6.00 3.38 -3.97
CA PRO A 10 5.74 1.99 -3.61
C PRO A 10 4.53 1.40 -4.35
N SER A 11 3.69 2.19 -5.03
CA SER A 11 2.43 1.70 -5.62
C SER A 11 2.64 0.60 -6.66
N TYR A 12 3.73 0.68 -7.44
CA TYR A 12 4.08 -0.36 -8.40
C TYR A 12 4.44 -1.67 -7.69
N VAL A 13 5.36 -1.61 -6.73
CA VAL A 13 5.77 -2.78 -5.93
C VAL A 13 4.59 -3.36 -5.15
N MET A 14 3.78 -2.51 -4.54
CA MET A 14 2.57 -2.89 -3.81
C MET A 14 1.47 -3.48 -4.70
N SER A 15 1.49 -3.22 -6.00
CA SER A 15 0.54 -3.84 -6.94
C SER A 15 0.93 -5.27 -7.30
N CYS A 16 2.21 -5.63 -7.16
CA CYS A 16 2.73 -6.94 -7.52
C CYS A 16 2.98 -7.84 -6.31
N PHE A 17 3.35 -7.27 -5.16
CA PHE A 17 3.81 -8.02 -3.99
C PHE A 17 3.08 -7.62 -2.71
N LYS A 18 2.85 -8.62 -1.84
CA LYS A 18 2.39 -8.39 -0.47
C LYS A 18 3.58 -7.97 0.39
N ILE A 19 3.52 -6.75 0.92
CA ILE A 19 4.59 -6.20 1.75
C ILE A 19 4.48 -6.78 3.18
N PRO A 20 5.60 -7.21 3.80
CA PRO A 20 5.61 -7.63 5.20
C PRO A 20 5.12 -6.52 6.13
N LYS A 21 4.33 -6.87 7.15
CA LYS A 21 3.78 -5.88 8.10
C LYS A 21 4.86 -4.99 8.72
N LYS A 22 5.98 -5.58 9.13
CA LYS A 22 7.13 -4.86 9.69
C LYS A 22 7.65 -3.76 8.75
N LEU A 23 7.76 -4.05 7.46
CA LEU A 23 8.22 -3.08 6.47
C LEU A 23 7.17 -1.97 6.25
N CYS A 24 5.87 -2.29 6.29
CA CYS A 24 4.81 -1.28 6.27
C CYS A 24 4.88 -0.34 7.49
N GLU A 25 5.17 -0.88 8.68
CA GLU A 25 5.34 -0.12 9.92
C GLU A 25 6.56 0.79 9.86
N GLU A 26 7.71 0.28 9.40
CA GLU A 26 8.94 1.05 9.20
C GLU A 26 8.73 2.20 8.20
N LEU A 27 8.04 1.92 7.08
CA LEU A 27 7.72 2.94 6.07
C LEU A 27 6.79 4.01 6.65
N SER A 28 5.76 3.60 7.40
CA SER A 28 4.85 4.52 8.08
C SER A 28 5.58 5.39 9.11
N ALA A 29 6.54 4.83 9.83
CA ALA A 29 7.38 5.56 10.78
C ALA A 29 8.27 6.61 10.08
N LYS A 30 8.92 6.25 8.97
CA LYS A 30 9.71 7.20 8.17
C LYS A 30 8.84 8.30 7.55
N MET A 31 7.63 7.97 7.07
CA MET A 31 6.67 8.97 6.60
C MET A 31 6.24 9.92 7.72
N MET A 32 6.05 9.42 8.94
CA MET A 32 5.71 10.23 10.11
C MET A 32 6.85 11.18 10.50
N THR A 33 8.09 10.70 10.53
CA THR A 33 9.27 11.54 10.79
C THR A 33 9.38 12.66 9.76
N PHE A 34 9.19 12.33 8.47
CA PHE A 34 9.16 13.34 7.41
C PHE A 34 8.00 14.34 7.58
N TRP A 35 6.80 13.87 7.95
CA TRP A 35 5.62 14.73 8.12
C TRP A 35 5.81 15.78 9.21
N TRP A 36 6.39 15.39 10.36
CA TRP A 36 6.69 16.32 11.45
C TRP A 36 7.99 17.10 11.23
N GLY A 37 8.64 16.95 10.07
CA GLY A 37 9.87 17.65 9.71
C GLY A 37 11.08 17.27 10.55
N GLY A 38 11.10 16.05 11.10
CA GLY A 38 12.27 15.47 11.76
C GLY A 38 13.25 14.89 10.75
N SER A 39 14.51 14.78 11.14
CA SER A 39 15.57 14.11 10.39
C SER A 39 16.13 12.93 11.21
N ASP A 40 17.01 12.11 10.63
CA ASP A 40 17.68 11.04 11.40
C ASP A 40 18.60 11.60 12.50
N GLN A 41 18.98 12.88 12.44
CA GLN A 41 19.76 13.58 13.47
C GLN A 41 18.89 14.37 14.46
N GLU A 42 17.74 14.90 14.02
CA GLU A 42 16.84 15.70 14.86
C GLU A 42 15.44 15.05 14.94
N ARG A 43 15.17 14.41 16.09
CA ARG A 43 13.84 13.85 16.38
C ARG A 43 12.90 14.96 16.84
N LYS A 44 11.97 15.37 15.97
CA LYS A 44 10.84 16.22 16.36
C LYS A 44 9.74 15.39 17.02
N ILE A 45 9.03 16.02 17.96
CA ILE A 45 7.93 15.39 18.70
C ILE A 45 6.83 14.96 17.73
N GLN A 46 6.50 13.67 17.75
CA GLN A 46 5.41 13.10 16.98
C GLN A 46 4.12 13.20 17.82
N TRP A 47 3.29 14.21 17.54
CA TRP A 47 2.09 14.50 18.33
C TRP A 47 0.97 13.47 18.19
N MET A 48 0.98 12.68 17.12
CA MET A 48 -0.05 11.69 16.82
C MET A 48 0.52 10.45 16.14
N LYS A 49 -0.04 9.28 16.48
CA LYS A 49 0.28 8.00 15.83
C LYS A 49 -0.19 7.98 14.37
N TRP A 50 0.52 7.23 13.53
CA TRP A 50 0.22 7.11 12.09
C TRP A 50 -1.18 6.58 11.83
N ALA A 51 -1.63 5.60 12.63
CA ALA A 51 -2.97 5.03 12.54
C ALA A 51 -4.05 6.12 12.61
N LYS A 52 -3.95 7.03 13.58
CA LYS A 52 -4.89 8.15 13.74
C LYS A 52 -4.80 9.18 12.60
N LEU A 53 -3.60 9.41 12.07
CA LEU A 53 -3.43 10.27 10.88
C LEU A 53 -4.02 9.63 9.61
N SER A 54 -4.08 8.30 9.56
CA SER A 54 -4.59 7.51 8.44
C SER A 54 -6.11 7.34 8.45
N GLU A 55 -6.77 7.68 9.55
CA GLU A 55 -8.23 7.72 9.61
C GLU A 55 -8.82 8.76 8.65
N VAL A 56 -10.08 8.56 8.29
CA VAL A 56 -10.82 9.49 7.44
C VAL A 56 -10.96 10.84 8.15
N LYS A 57 -10.97 11.94 7.38
CA LYS A 57 -11.10 13.30 7.93
C LYS A 57 -12.33 13.49 8.83
N ARG A 58 -13.42 12.78 8.51
CA ARG A 58 -14.66 12.81 9.29
C ARG A 58 -14.48 12.25 10.72
N GLU A 59 -13.53 11.35 10.91
CA GLU A 59 -13.22 10.73 12.21
C GLU A 59 -12.04 11.41 12.91
N GLY A 60 -11.59 12.57 12.41
CA GLY A 60 -10.50 13.34 13.03
C GLY A 60 -9.10 12.96 12.53
N GLY A 61 -9.00 12.11 11.52
CA GLY A 61 -7.74 11.83 10.83
C GLY A 61 -7.40 12.83 9.73
N LEU A 62 -6.27 12.62 9.05
CA LEU A 62 -5.84 13.46 7.92
C LEU A 62 -6.09 12.78 6.56
N GLY A 63 -6.71 11.60 6.54
CA GLY A 63 -6.95 10.81 5.34
C GLY A 63 -5.65 10.43 4.65
N PHE A 64 -4.59 10.11 5.40
CA PHE A 64 -3.47 9.33 4.86
C PHE A 64 -3.95 7.90 4.60
N ARG A 65 -3.34 7.21 3.65
CA ARG A 65 -3.68 5.80 3.42
C ARG A 65 -2.87 4.96 4.38
N ASP A 66 -3.53 4.05 5.08
CA ASP A 66 -2.84 2.93 5.70
C ASP A 66 -2.15 2.10 4.61
N ILE A 67 -0.84 1.92 4.74
CA ILE A 67 0.00 1.31 3.70
C ILE A 67 -0.36 -0.17 3.53
N GLN A 68 -0.68 -0.86 4.62
CA GLN A 68 -1.00 -2.28 4.59
C GLN A 68 -2.36 -2.51 3.91
N CYS A 69 -3.38 -1.73 4.30
CA CYS A 69 -4.69 -1.76 3.65
C CYS A 69 -4.59 -1.37 2.18
N PHE A 70 -3.77 -0.37 1.85
CA PHE A 70 -3.59 0.07 0.47
C PHE A 70 -2.89 -0.98 -0.39
N ASN A 71 -1.84 -1.64 0.12
CA ASN A 71 -1.19 -2.76 -0.54
C ASN A 71 -2.17 -3.90 -0.81
N LEU A 72 -2.94 -4.30 0.20
CA LEU A 72 -3.96 -5.35 0.03
C LEU A 72 -5.00 -4.97 -1.02
N ALA A 73 -5.50 -3.73 -1.00
CA ALA A 73 -6.47 -3.25 -1.99
C ALA A 73 -5.91 -3.27 -3.42
N LEU A 74 -4.63 -2.92 -3.62
CA LEU A 74 -3.98 -2.98 -4.92
C LEU A 74 -3.85 -4.42 -5.42
N LEU A 75 -3.48 -5.37 -4.55
CA LEU A 75 -3.41 -6.79 -4.89
C LEU A 75 -4.78 -7.34 -5.27
N VAL A 76 -5.81 -7.05 -4.47
CA VAL A 76 -7.19 -7.46 -4.74
C VAL A 76 -7.67 -6.89 -6.07
N LYS A 77 -7.31 -5.63 -6.39
CA LYS A 77 -7.62 -5.03 -7.70
C LYS A 77 -6.98 -5.81 -8.86
N GLN A 78 -5.75 -6.30 -8.71
CA GLN A 78 -5.12 -7.13 -9.75
C GLN A 78 -5.80 -8.50 -9.86
N VAL A 79 -6.09 -9.15 -8.73
CA VAL A 79 -6.83 -10.43 -8.70
C VAL A 79 -8.19 -10.28 -9.38
N TRP A 80 -8.94 -9.22 -9.05
CA TRP A 80 -10.21 -8.91 -9.68
C TRP A 80 -10.09 -8.74 -11.20
N ARG A 81 -9.03 -8.08 -11.68
CA ARG A 81 -8.76 -7.93 -13.11
C ARG A 81 -8.47 -9.28 -13.78
N ILE A 82 -7.75 -10.17 -13.12
CA ILE A 82 -7.46 -11.52 -13.65
C ILE A 82 -8.74 -12.33 -13.82
N ILE A 83 -9.61 -12.32 -12.80
CA ILE A 83 -10.87 -13.06 -12.78
C ILE A 83 -11.85 -12.50 -13.84
N THR A 84 -11.98 -11.18 -13.92
CA THR A 84 -12.96 -10.53 -14.81
C THR A 84 -12.48 -10.36 -16.26
N LYS A 85 -11.17 -10.36 -16.51
CA LYS A 85 -10.58 -10.17 -17.85
C LYS A 85 -9.70 -11.37 -18.23
N GLN A 86 -10.34 -12.52 -18.43
CA GLN A 86 -9.65 -13.79 -18.73
C GLN A 86 -8.88 -13.79 -20.07
N ASN A 87 -9.25 -12.90 -21.00
CA ASN A 87 -8.59 -12.80 -22.32
C ASN A 87 -7.24 -12.06 -22.29
N HIS A 88 -6.90 -11.37 -21.20
CA HIS A 88 -5.61 -10.70 -21.09
C HIS A 88 -4.47 -11.70 -20.99
N LEU A 89 -3.31 -11.36 -21.57
CA LEU A 89 -2.12 -12.21 -21.54
C LEU A 89 -1.74 -12.61 -20.10
N VAL A 90 -1.75 -11.66 -19.17
CA VAL A 90 -1.44 -11.92 -17.76
C VAL A 90 -2.40 -12.94 -17.13
N SER A 91 -3.69 -12.87 -17.45
CA SER A 91 -4.69 -13.81 -16.93
C SER A 91 -4.48 -15.21 -17.50
N LYS A 92 -4.18 -15.31 -18.81
CA LYS A 92 -3.88 -16.60 -19.46
C LYS A 92 -2.62 -17.25 -18.89
N VAL A 93 -1.54 -16.48 -18.75
CA VAL A 93 -0.24 -16.96 -18.23
C VAL A 93 -0.36 -17.39 -16.76
N LEU A 94 -1.05 -16.60 -15.93
CA LEU A 94 -1.24 -16.97 -14.52
C LEU A 94 -2.15 -18.19 -14.36
N LYS A 95 -3.23 -18.28 -15.16
CA LYS A 95 -4.08 -19.47 -15.20
C LYS A 95 -3.28 -20.71 -15.59
N SER A 96 -2.55 -20.67 -16.71
CA SER A 96 -1.79 -21.84 -17.18
C SER A 96 -0.71 -22.27 -16.19
N LYS A 97 -0.13 -21.33 -15.44
CA LYS A 97 0.93 -21.63 -14.47
C LYS A 97 0.42 -22.16 -13.13
N TYR A 98 -0.66 -21.58 -12.59
CA TYR A 98 -1.11 -21.85 -11.22
C TYR A 98 -2.42 -22.63 -11.14
N PHE A 99 -3.26 -22.57 -12.17
CA PHE A 99 -4.57 -23.25 -12.24
C PHE A 99 -4.70 -23.99 -13.59
N PRO A 100 -3.82 -24.96 -13.91
CA PRO A 100 -3.79 -25.61 -15.22
C PRO A 100 -5.06 -26.42 -15.51
N SER A 101 -5.67 -27.01 -14.48
CA SER A 101 -6.84 -27.90 -14.59
C SER A 101 -8.10 -27.32 -13.96
N GLU A 102 -7.99 -26.15 -13.31
CA GLU A 102 -9.06 -25.54 -12.54
C GLU A 102 -9.48 -24.20 -13.15
N SER A 103 -10.71 -23.77 -12.86
CA SER A 103 -11.09 -22.38 -13.06
C SER A 103 -10.31 -21.49 -12.09
N ILE A 104 -9.95 -20.28 -12.52
CA ILE A 104 -9.44 -19.23 -11.62
C ILE A 104 -10.53 -18.89 -10.59
#